data_AF-A0A5E4NGT5-F1
#
_entry.id   AF-A0A5E4NGT5-F1
#
_cell.length_a   1.000
_cell.length_b   1.000
_cell.length_c   1.000
_cell.angle_alpha   90.00
_cell.angle_beta   90.00
_cell.angle_gamma   90.00
#
_symmetry.space_group_name_H-M   'P 1'
#
loop_
_entity.id
_entity.type
_entity.pdbx_description
1 polymer ?
#
loop_
_entity_poly.entity_id
_entity_poly.type
_entity_poly.pdbx_seq_one_letter_code
_entity_poly.pdbx_strand_id
1 'polypeptide(L)' 'MSSYQLERVQRKFLRFASFVLKIDYLLHDYTTVLAYLQLAFLADRRHNTNLTFINNVLNGKIDSP' A
#
# COMPACT_ATOMS: atom_id res chain seq x y z
N MET A 1 6.20 -10.22 7.73
CA MET A 1 6.47 -9.51 6.46
C MET A 1 7.09 -8.15 6.75
N SER A 2 8.26 -7.82 6.19
CA SER A 2 8.86 -6.49 6.25
C SER A 2 8.23 -5.53 5.23
N SER A 3 8.37 -4.21 5.41
CA SER A 3 7.84 -3.19 4.47
C SER A 3 8.29 -3.44 3.02
N TYR A 4 9.54 -3.86 2.86
CA TYR A 4 10.15 -4.22 1.57
C TYR A 4 9.40 -5.33 0.81
N GLN A 5 8.87 -6.34 1.50
CA GLN A 5 8.15 -7.43 0.82
C GLN A 5 6.79 -6.97 0.28
N LEU A 6 6.10 -6.09 1.02
CA LEU A 6 4.84 -5.49 0.56
C LEU A 6 5.07 -4.63 -0.68
N GLU A 7 6.13 -3.82 -0.67
CA GLU A 7 6.50 -2.98 -1.79
C GLU A 7 6.82 -3.81 -3.04
N ARG A 8 7.59 -4.90 -2.90
CA ARG A 8 7.88 -5.82 -4.01
C ARG A 8 6.64 -6.46 -4.61
N VAL A 9 5.74 -6.94 -3.77
CA VAL A 9 4.47 -7.55 -4.22
C VAL A 9 3.65 -6.52 -4.98
N GLN A 10 3.51 -5.31 -4.43
CA GLN A 10 2.75 -4.25 -5.07
C GLN A 10 3.39 -3.80 -6.39
N ARG A 11 4.71 -3.60 -6.45
CA ARG A 11 5.42 -3.25 -7.69
C ARG A 11 5.25 -4.32 -8.77
N LYS A 12 5.26 -5.60 -8.40
CA LYS A 12 5.02 -6.71 -9.35
C LYS A 12 3.60 -6.67 -9.92
N PHE A 13 2.61 -6.39 -9.07
CA PHE A 13 1.22 -6.19 -9.49
C PHE A 13 1.08 -4.97 -10.41
N LEU A 14 1.62 -3.81 -10.02
CA LEU A 14 1.49 -2.56 -10.79
C LEU A 14 2.18 -2.66 -12.16
N ARG A 15 3.33 -3.33 -12.24
CA ARG A 15 3.99 -3.63 -13.52
C ARG A 15 3.12 -4.47 -14.44
N PHE A 16 2.45 -5.48 -13.89
CA PHE A 16 1.56 -6.33 -14.68
C PHE A 16 0.32 -5.55 -15.13
N ALA A 17 -0.27 -4.77 -14.23
CA ALA A 17 -1.44 -3.95 -14.53
C ALA A 17 -1.14 -2.88 -15.59
N SER A 18 0.00 -2.18 -15.50
CA SER A 18 0.39 -1.18 -16.49
C SER A 18 0.59 -1.78 -17.88
N PHE A 19 1.17 -2.99 -17.95
CA PHE A 19 1.29 -3.73 -19.21
C PHE A 19 -0.08 -4.09 -19.80
N VAL A 20 -0.98 -4.67 -19.00
CA VAL A 20 -2.31 -5.10 -19.47
C VAL A 20 -3.19 -3.90 -19.88
N LEU A 21 -3.12 -2.80 -19.13
CA LEU A 21 -3.97 -1.63 -19.31
C LEU A 21 -3.34 -0.55 -20.20
N LYS A 22 -2.11 -0.78 -20.68
CA LYS A 22 -1.34 0.16 -21.51
C LYS A 22 -1.21 1.55 -20.84
N ILE A 23 -0.92 1.55 -19.54
CA ILE A 23 -0.69 2.78 -18.78
C ILE A 23 0.79 3.10 -18.85
N ASP A 24 1.13 4.25 -19.42
CA ASP A 24 2.51 4.73 -19.41
C ASP A 24 2.94 5.12 -17.99
N TYR A 25 4.15 4.75 -17.63
CA TYR A 25 4.72 5.04 -16.33
C TYR A 25 6.24 5.23 -16.42
N LEU A 26 6.78 6.05 -15.53
CA LEU A 26 8.22 6.25 -15.43
C LEU A 26 8.86 5.05 -14.73
N LEU A 27 10.07 4.68 -15.14
CA LEU A 27 10.77 3.52 -14.60
C LEU A 27 10.83 3.57 -13.06
N HIS A 28 10.25 2.55 -12.41
CA HIS A 28 10.11 2.42 -10.96
C HIS A 28 9.20 3.44 -10.24
N ASP A 29 8.60 4.38 -10.96
CA ASP A 29 7.55 5.25 -10.45
C ASP A 29 6.19 4.76 -10.93
N TYR A 30 5.45 4.14 -10.02
CA TYR A 30 4.13 3.60 -10.29
C TYR A 30 3.01 4.51 -9.76
N THR A 31 3.30 5.76 -9.43
CA THR A 31 2.32 6.70 -8.87
C THR A 31 1.17 6.94 -9.85
N THR A 32 1.46 7.08 -11.16
CA THR A 32 0.44 7.21 -12.21
C THR A 32 -0.45 5.98 -12.31
N VAL A 33 0.13 4.78 -12.21
CA VAL A 33 -0.62 3.51 -12.26
C VAL A 33 -1.51 3.37 -11.03
N LEU A 34 -1.01 3.75 -9.85
CA LEU A 34 -1.79 3.77 -8.61
C LEU A 34 -2.97 4.74 -8.70
N ALA A 35 -2.73 5.96 -9.18
CA ALA A 35 -3.77 6.97 -9.34
C ALA A 35 -4.85 6.50 -10.33
N TYR A 36 -4.44 5.94 -11.47
CA TYR A 36 -5.36 5.39 -12.47
C TYR A 36 -6.23 4.26 -11.91
N LEU A 37 -5.66 3.39 -11.08
CA LEU A 37 -6.39 2.28 -10.44
C LEU A 37 -7.08 2.67 -9.13
N GLN A 38 -6.97 3.93 -8.69
CA GLN A 38 -7.47 4.41 -7.40
C GLN A 38 -6.95 3.59 -6.20
N LEU A 39 -5.68 3.20 -6.25
CA LEU A 39 -5.00 2.41 -5.21
C LEU A 39 -4.03 3.27 -4.40
N ALA A 40 -3.87 2.93 -3.13
CA ALA A 40 -2.82 3.46 -2.26
C ALA A 40 -1.64 2.48 -2.13
N PHE A 41 -0.47 2.97 -1.69
CA PHE A 41 0.64 2.09 -1.34
C PHE A 41 0.25 1.17 -0.17
N LEU A 42 0.58 -0.11 -0.27
CA LEU A 42 0.31 -1.09 0.78
C LEU A 42 1.12 -0.79 2.04
N ALA A 43 2.32 -0.23 1.89
CA ALA A 43 3.13 0.23 3.00
C ALA A 43 2.42 1.34 3.80
N ASP A 44 1.88 2.35 3.11
CA ASP A 44 1.13 3.45 3.74
C ASP A 44 -0.14 2.95 4.42
N ARG A 45 -0.90 2.08 3.75
CA ARG A 45 -2.09 1.45 4.35
C ARG A 45 -1.73 0.72 5.64
N ARG A 46 -0.65 -0.06 5.64
CA ARG A 46 -0.19 -0.78 6.83
C ARG A 46 0.26 0.19 7.93
N HIS A 47 0.99 1.24 7.57
CA HIS A 47 1.43 2.26 8.52
C HIS A 47 0.24 2.92 9.20
N ASN A 48 -0.76 3.37 8.43
CA ASN A 48 -1.97 4.00 8.95
C ASN A 48 -2.80 3.05 9.81
N THR A 49 -2.94 1.79 9.40
CA THR A 49 -3.64 0.77 10.21
C THR A 49 -2.91 0.53 11.53
N ASN A 50 -1.58 0.44 11.52
CA ASN A 50 -0.79 0.25 12.74
C ASN A 50 -0.92 1.45 13.69
N LEU A 51 -0.86 2.68 13.17
CA LEU A 51 -1.09 3.89 13.96
C LEU A 51 -2.49 3.92 14.57
N THR A 52 -3.51 3.61 13.76
CA THR A 52 -4.91 3.55 14.19
C THR A 52 -5.08 2.49 15.29
N PHE A 53 -4.46 1.33 15.12
CA PHE A 53 -4.48 0.26 16.11
C PHE A 53 -3.87 0.72 17.45
N ILE A 54 -2.65 1.27 17.43
CA ILE A 54 -1.98 1.78 18.65
C ILE A 54 -2.85 2.85 19.32
N ASN A 55 -3.38 3.80 18.54
CA ASN A 55 -4.24 4.85 19.07
C ASN A 55 -5.51 4.27 19.71
N ASN A 56 -6.12 3.26 19.11
CA ASN A 56 -7.31 2.63 19.67
C ASN A 56 -7.03 1.84 20.95
N VAL A 57 -5.86 1.20 21.05
CA VAL A 57 -5.40 0.57 22.29
C VAL A 57 -5.20 1.62 23.39
N LEU A 58 -4.51 2.72 23.09
CA LEU A 58 -4.25 3.79 24.07
C LEU A 58 -5.53 4.48 24.56
N ASN A 59 -6.55 4.58 23.70
CA ASN A 59 -7.83 5.19 24.05
C ASN A 59 -8.85 4.20 24.64
N GLY A 60 -8.45 2.95 24.92
CA GLY A 60 -9.35 1.93 25.47
C GLY A 60 -10.52 1.58 24.54
N LYS A 61 -10.38 1.82 23.23
CA LYS A 61 -11.38 1.43 22.21
C LYS A 61 -11.22 -0.01 21.75
N ILE A 62 -10.06 -0.60 22.01
CA ILE A 62 -9.76 -2.01 21.80
C ILE A 62 -9.37 -2.56 23.16
N ASP A 63 -10.13 -3.54 23.65
CA ASP A 63 -9.73 -4.31 24.81
C ASP A 63 -8.52 -5.16 24.43
N SER A 64 -7.38 -4.89 25.09
CA SER A 64 -6.26 -5.82 25.11
C SER A 64 -6.53 -6.85 26.20
N PRO A 65 -6.29 -8.16 25.96
CA PRO A 65 -6.08 -9.09 27.07
C PRO A 65 -4.93 -8.63 27.96
#